data_AF-A0A9W3SZP8-F1
#
_entry.id   AF-A0A9W3SZP8-F1
#
_cell.length_a   1.000
_cell.length_b   1.000
_cell.length_c   1.000
_cell.angle_alpha   90.00
_cell.angle_beta   90.00
_cell.angle_gamma   90.00
#
_symmetry.space_group_name_H-M   'P 1'
#
loop_
_entity.id
_entity.type
_entity.pdbx_description
1 polymer ?
#
loop_
_entity_poly.entity_id
_entity_poly.type
_entity_poly.pdbx_seq_one_letter_code
_entity_poly.pdbx_strand_id
1 'polypeptide(L)'
;MEAIIESAVETAKKIRKELKKAFPGVKFSVRSSSYSGGSSVDVNWKDGPMRKEVEQITEKFNSCSFDGMQDMKITTGYEYQGKIYNGADYIFANRSLSEEYKKQIQEFAKEMFEDFHINDWTYQQKMLQAEEHMKGLDSDTSVEIKEEPQEEVKLAEVVNFHQRKTEKEINKL
;
A
#
# COMPACT_ATOMS: atom_id res chain seq x y z
N MET A 1 28.13 -2.97 -14.23
CA MET A 1 28.47 -3.67 -12.99
C MET A 1 27.76 -5.00 -13.01
N GLU A 2 28.46 -6.11 -12.80
CA GLU A 2 27.86 -7.44 -12.77
C GLU A 2 27.04 -7.60 -11.48
N ALA A 3 25.79 -8.06 -11.59
CA ALA A 3 24.91 -8.25 -10.44
C ALA A 3 25.20 -9.60 -9.76
N ILE A 4 25.28 -9.60 -8.43
CA ILE A 4 25.48 -10.80 -7.64
C ILE A 4 24.13 -11.50 -7.48
N ILE A 5 24.01 -12.73 -7.99
CA ILE A 5 22.80 -13.54 -7.81
C ILE A 5 22.81 -14.14 -6.41
N GLU A 6 21.69 -14.02 -5.70
CA GLU A 6 21.52 -14.60 -4.37
C GLU A 6 20.12 -15.21 -4.21
N SER A 7 19.98 -16.06 -3.19
CA SER A 7 18.69 -16.64 -2.83
C SER A 7 17.82 -15.68 -2.02
N ALA A 8 16.51 -15.88 -2.04
CA ALA A 8 15.58 -15.16 -1.15
C ALA A 8 15.92 -15.35 0.34
N VAL A 9 16.56 -16.47 0.70
CA VAL A 9 17.05 -16.74 2.07
C VAL A 9 18.16 -15.75 2.45
N GLU A 10 19.07 -15.41 1.53
CA GLU A 10 20.14 -14.45 1.76
C GLU A 10 19.61 -13.02 1.82
N THR A 11 18.67 -12.67 0.95
CA THR A 11 17.94 -11.40 1.02
C THR A 11 17.24 -11.26 2.38
N ALA A 12 16.54 -12.31 2.85
CA ALA A 12 15.90 -12.33 4.15
C ALA A 12 16.90 -12.16 5.32
N LYS A 13 18.13 -12.67 5.22
CA LYS A 13 19.18 -12.45 6.23
C LYS A 13 19.59 -10.97 6.31
N LYS A 14 19.73 -10.30 5.16
CA LYS A 14 20.05 -8.85 5.11
C LYS A 14 18.91 -8.02 5.69
N ILE A 15 17.67 -8.33 5.32
CA ILE A 15 16.47 -7.68 5.86
C ILE A 15 16.41 -7.82 7.39
N ARG A 16 16.60 -9.03 7.94
CA ARG A 16 16.64 -9.22 9.41
C ARG A 16 17.69 -8.36 10.09
N LYS A 17 18.86 -8.17 9.47
CA LYS A 17 19.95 -7.35 10.01
C LYS A 17 19.56 -5.87 10.06
N GLU A 18 19.03 -5.33 8.97
CA GLU A 18 18.60 -3.92 8.92
C GLU A 18 17.44 -3.65 9.87
N LEU A 19 16.43 -4.52 9.91
CA LEU A 19 15.29 -4.37 10.82
C LEU A 19 15.70 -4.44 12.29
N LYS A 20 16.61 -5.34 12.66
CA LYS A 20 17.13 -5.43 14.03
C LYS A 20 17.92 -4.18 14.43
N LYS A 21 18.61 -3.55 13.46
CA LYS A 21 19.34 -2.29 13.69
C LYS A 21 18.38 -1.12 13.91
N ALA A 22 17.32 -1.03 13.10
CA ALA A 22 16.35 0.06 13.19
C ALA A 22 15.40 -0.10 14.39
N PHE A 23 14.99 -1.33 14.70
CA PHE A 23 13.96 -1.62 15.70
C PHE A 23 14.41 -2.75 16.65
N PRO A 24 15.40 -2.50 17.53
CA PRO A 24 16.03 -3.55 18.35
C PRO A 24 15.08 -4.25 19.35
N GLY A 25 13.94 -3.64 19.68
CA GLY A 25 12.93 -4.19 20.59
C GLY A 25 11.79 -4.96 19.90
N VAL A 26 11.76 -5.02 18.57
CA VAL A 26 10.63 -5.58 17.82
C VAL A 26 10.96 -6.97 17.29
N LYS A 27 10.06 -7.92 17.54
CA LYS A 27 10.21 -9.29 17.06
C LYS A 27 9.64 -9.43 15.65
N PHE A 28 10.52 -9.43 14.65
CA PHE A 28 10.15 -9.72 13.26
C PHE A 28 10.22 -11.23 12.95
N SER A 29 9.25 -11.71 12.19
CA SER A 29 9.28 -13.00 11.48
C SER A 29 9.53 -12.74 10.01
N VAL A 30 10.75 -12.99 9.54
CA VAL A 30 11.16 -12.79 8.14
C VAL A 30 11.33 -14.15 7.46
N ARG A 31 10.35 -14.52 6.63
CA ARG A 31 10.26 -15.81 5.95
C ARG A 31 10.45 -15.62 4.44
N SER A 32 11.28 -16.47 3.84
CA SER A 32 11.49 -16.48 2.39
C SER A 32 10.71 -17.63 1.76
N SER A 33 10.15 -17.39 0.59
CA SER A 33 9.44 -18.36 -0.22
C SER A 33 10.02 -18.40 -1.63
N SER A 34 10.01 -19.56 -2.26
CA SER A 34 10.41 -19.74 -3.65
C SER A 34 9.39 -20.64 -4.33
N TYR A 35 8.97 -20.27 -5.54
CA TYR A 35 7.90 -20.91 -6.27
C TYR A 35 8.15 -20.83 -7.77
N SER A 36 7.35 -21.55 -8.56
CA SER A 36 7.44 -21.51 -10.02
C SER A 36 7.23 -20.08 -10.52
N GLY A 37 8.28 -19.47 -11.07
CA GLY A 37 8.24 -18.11 -11.63
C GLY A 37 8.77 -17.01 -10.71
N GLY A 38 9.13 -17.29 -9.46
CA GLY A 38 9.73 -16.26 -8.62
C GLY A 38 10.03 -16.62 -7.17
N SER A 39 10.39 -15.59 -6.41
CA SER A 39 10.67 -15.72 -4.99
C SER A 39 10.25 -14.47 -4.21
N SER A 40 9.87 -14.64 -2.96
CA SER A 40 9.42 -13.54 -2.11
C SER A 40 9.95 -13.64 -0.69
N VAL A 41 9.91 -12.53 0.04
CA VAL A 41 10.17 -12.47 1.48
C VAL A 41 9.02 -11.78 2.18
N ASP A 42 8.41 -12.47 3.13
CA ASP A 42 7.35 -11.97 4.01
C ASP A 42 7.93 -11.53 5.36
N VAL A 43 7.87 -10.24 5.63
CA VAL A 43 8.24 -9.61 6.89
C VAL A 43 6.99 -9.41 7.72
N ASN A 44 6.84 -10.19 8.79
CA ASN A 44 5.67 -10.15 9.67
C ASN A 44 6.05 -9.65 11.06
N TRP A 45 5.25 -8.77 11.65
CA TRP A 45 5.39 -8.36 13.04
C TRP A 45 4.05 -7.99 13.66
N LYS A 46 4.06 -7.80 14.99
CA LYS A 46 2.89 -7.43 15.77
C LYS A 46 3.13 -6.09 16.47
N ASP A 47 2.14 -5.21 16.43
CA ASP A 47 2.20 -3.85 16.99
C ASP A 47 3.44 -3.09 16.48
N GLY A 48 4.18 -2.41 17.36
CA GLY A 48 5.50 -1.88 17.04
C GLY A 48 5.50 -0.76 15.98
N PRO A 49 6.53 -0.64 15.11
CA PRO A 49 6.60 0.40 14.09
C PRO A 49 5.47 0.26 13.08
N MET A 50 5.06 1.39 12.50
CA MET A 50 4.06 1.43 11.45
C MET A 50 4.56 0.71 10.20
N ARG A 51 3.61 0.21 9.39
CA ARG A 51 3.91 -0.49 8.15
C ARG A 51 4.84 0.33 7.24
N LYS A 52 4.52 1.62 7.07
CA LYS A 52 5.30 2.58 6.28
C LYS A 52 6.76 2.70 6.74
N GLU A 53 7.02 2.76 8.04
CA GLU A 53 8.38 2.84 8.60
C GLU A 53 9.20 1.57 8.27
N VAL A 54 8.56 0.40 8.29
CA VAL A 54 9.22 -0.87 7.93
C VAL A 54 9.42 -0.96 6.41
N GLU A 55 8.43 -0.55 5.62
CA GLU A 55 8.50 -0.54 4.15
C GLU A 55 9.66 0.34 3.64
N GLN A 56 9.89 1.51 4.24
CA GLN A 56 11.04 2.38 3.91
C GLN A 56 12.39 1.65 4.01
N ILE A 57 12.50 0.66 4.90
CA ILE A 57 13.72 -0.14 5.05
C ILE A 57 13.73 -1.35 4.10
N THR A 58 12.58 -1.99 3.91
CA THR A 58 12.49 -3.28 3.21
C THR A 58 12.30 -3.15 1.70
N GLU A 59 11.69 -2.07 1.22
CA GLU A 59 11.36 -1.86 -0.19
C GLU A 59 12.60 -1.81 -1.08
N LYS A 60 13.72 -1.28 -0.55
CA LYS A 60 15.01 -1.28 -1.25
C LYS A 60 15.57 -2.67 -1.53
N PHE A 61 15.00 -3.76 -0.99
CA PHE A 61 15.45 -5.12 -1.24
C PHE A 61 14.64 -5.84 -2.34
N ASN A 62 13.65 -5.18 -2.95
CA ASN A 62 12.95 -5.73 -4.11
C ASN A 62 13.92 -5.84 -5.29
N SER A 63 14.06 -7.05 -5.85
CA SER A 63 14.92 -7.27 -7.02
C SER A 63 14.16 -7.21 -8.34
N CYS A 64 12.82 -7.17 -8.28
CA CYS A 64 11.96 -7.10 -9.44
C CYS A 64 10.83 -6.08 -9.25
N SER A 65 10.37 -5.54 -10.37
CA SER A 65 9.08 -4.86 -10.49
C SER A 65 8.19 -5.60 -11.50
N PHE A 66 6.90 -5.30 -11.49
CA PHE A 66 5.95 -5.86 -12.45
C PHE A 66 5.32 -4.73 -13.26
N ASP A 67 5.45 -4.79 -14.58
CA ASP A 67 4.78 -3.89 -15.50
C ASP A 67 3.43 -4.50 -15.90
N GLY A 68 2.35 -3.96 -15.34
CA GLY A 68 1.00 -4.42 -15.61
C GLY A 68 0.47 -4.08 -17.01
N MET A 69 1.08 -3.13 -17.74
CA MET A 69 0.68 -2.84 -19.12
C MET A 69 1.27 -3.85 -20.10
N GLN A 70 2.49 -4.32 -19.82
CA GLN A 70 3.19 -5.30 -20.66
C GLN A 70 3.05 -6.75 -20.16
N ASP A 71 2.40 -6.96 -19.00
CA ASP A 71 2.29 -8.27 -18.33
C ASP A 71 3.66 -8.94 -18.12
N MET A 72 4.66 -8.14 -17.69
CA MET A 72 6.06 -8.56 -17.66
C MET A 72 6.75 -8.24 -16.33
N LYS A 73 7.49 -9.22 -15.81
CA LYS A 73 8.43 -9.03 -14.69
C LYS A 73 9.73 -8.40 -15.19
N ILE A 74 10.15 -7.30 -14.56
CA ILE A 74 11.40 -6.61 -14.85
C ILE A 74 12.35 -6.82 -13.68
N THR A 75 13.49 -7.48 -13.93
CA THR A 75 14.52 -7.67 -12.92
C THR A 75 15.46 -6.47 -12.90
N THR A 76 15.47 -5.73 -11.80
CA THR A 76 16.32 -4.55 -11.58
C THR A 76 17.47 -4.84 -10.65
N GLY A 77 17.32 -5.83 -9.76
CA GLY A 77 18.19 -6.01 -8.60
C GLY A 77 18.04 -4.88 -7.59
N TYR A 78 18.88 -4.91 -6.56
CA TYR A 78 18.96 -3.88 -5.55
C TYR A 78 20.39 -3.61 -5.09
N GLU A 79 20.65 -2.40 -4.59
CA GLU A 79 21.94 -2.01 -4.02
C GLU A 79 22.03 -2.37 -2.53
N TYR A 80 23.16 -2.96 -2.14
CA TYR A 80 23.49 -3.18 -0.73
C TYR A 80 25.01 -3.09 -0.52
N GLN A 81 25.44 -2.07 0.23
CA GLN A 81 26.85 -1.87 0.61
C GLN A 81 27.79 -1.75 -0.60
N GLY A 82 27.40 -0.96 -1.60
CA GLY A 82 28.17 -0.68 -2.81
C GLY A 82 28.16 -1.79 -3.85
N LYS A 83 27.28 -2.80 -3.71
CA LYS A 83 27.15 -3.92 -4.64
C LYS A 83 25.70 -4.09 -5.07
N ILE A 84 25.50 -4.51 -6.32
CA ILE A 84 24.17 -4.83 -6.86
C ILE A 84 23.89 -6.32 -6.69
N TYR A 85 22.71 -6.65 -6.17
CA TYR A 85 22.25 -8.00 -5.92
C TYR A 85 20.94 -8.28 -6.67
N ASN A 86 20.83 -9.47 -7.27
CA ASN A 86 19.58 -10.02 -7.76
C ASN A 86 19.16 -11.14 -6.79
N GLY A 87 18.27 -10.79 -5.85
CA GLY A 87 17.79 -11.68 -4.79
C GLY A 87 16.31 -11.99 -4.90
N ALA A 88 15.58 -11.86 -3.79
CA ALA A 88 14.13 -12.04 -3.78
C ALA A 88 13.44 -11.05 -4.74
N ASP A 89 12.45 -11.53 -5.50
CA ASP A 89 11.72 -10.69 -6.45
C ASP A 89 10.92 -9.62 -5.69
N TYR A 90 10.14 -10.05 -4.69
CA TYR A 90 9.21 -9.20 -3.96
C TYR A 90 9.37 -9.31 -2.44
N ILE A 91 9.25 -8.18 -1.75
CA ILE A 91 9.29 -8.09 -0.29
C ILE A 91 7.95 -7.55 0.21
N PHE A 92 7.30 -8.28 1.10
CA PHE A 92 6.00 -7.91 1.67
C PHE A 92 6.11 -7.62 3.16
N ALA A 93 5.60 -6.45 3.56
CA ALA A 93 5.57 -6.03 4.95
C ALA A 93 4.16 -6.19 5.52
N ASN A 94 4.00 -7.09 6.49
CA ASN A 94 2.71 -7.45 7.05
C ASN A 94 2.68 -7.17 8.56
N ARG A 95 1.91 -6.16 8.95
CA ARG A 95 1.72 -5.78 10.34
C ARG A 95 0.38 -6.28 10.85
N SER A 96 0.40 -6.93 12.01
CA SER A 96 -0.80 -7.26 12.78
C SER A 96 -0.88 -6.38 14.01
N LEU A 97 -2.08 -5.93 14.39
CA LEU A 97 -2.28 -5.15 15.61
C LEU A 97 -2.96 -6.02 16.68
N SER A 98 -2.51 -5.92 17.93
CA SER A 98 -3.20 -6.45 19.10
C SER A 98 -4.55 -5.76 19.30
N GLU A 99 -5.49 -6.45 19.94
CA GLU A 99 -6.80 -5.86 20.24
C GLU A 99 -6.67 -4.69 21.23
N GLU A 100 -5.73 -4.79 22.17
CA GLU A 100 -5.44 -3.71 23.12
C GLU A 100 -4.95 -2.45 22.40
N TYR A 101 -3.99 -2.60 21.48
CA TYR A 101 -3.43 -1.47 20.74
C TYR A 101 -4.43 -0.89 19.72
N LYS A 102 -5.22 -1.75 19.05
CA LYS A 102 -6.33 -1.28 18.21
C LYS A 102 -7.32 -0.43 19.00
N LYS A 103 -7.66 -0.83 20.22
CA LYS A 103 -8.59 -0.09 21.09
C LYS A 103 -8.02 1.28 21.47
N GLN A 104 -6.72 1.37 21.77
CA GLN A 104 -6.05 2.64 22.05
C GLN A 104 -6.12 3.59 20.85
N ILE A 105 -5.79 3.10 19.64
CA ILE A 105 -5.92 3.90 18.42
C ILE A 105 -7.38 4.31 18.20
N GLN A 106 -8.33 3.41 18.43
CA GLN A 106 -9.75 3.68 18.25
C GLN A 106 -10.27 4.74 19.23
N GLU A 107 -9.82 4.72 20.48
CA GLU A 107 -10.16 5.74 21.49
C GLU A 107 -9.60 7.09 21.09
N PHE A 108 -8.33 7.14 20.68
CA PHE A 108 -7.70 8.35 20.17
C PHE A 108 -8.39 8.89 18.90
N ALA A 109 -8.76 8.00 17.97
CA ALA A 109 -9.46 8.38 16.75
C ALA A 109 -10.84 9.00 17.00
N LYS A 110 -11.56 8.55 18.04
CA LYS A 110 -12.84 9.15 18.45
C LYS A 110 -12.69 10.56 19.02
N GLU A 111 -11.56 10.84 19.68
CA GLU A 111 -11.27 12.18 20.19
C GLU A 111 -10.86 13.12 19.05
N MET A 112 -10.17 12.58 18.04
CA MET A 112 -9.66 13.36 16.91
C MET A 112 -10.70 13.63 15.82
N PHE A 113 -11.63 12.69 15.59
CA PHE A 113 -12.66 12.78 14.55
C PHE A 113 -14.06 12.61 15.14
N GLU A 114 -14.89 13.64 15.00
CA GLU A 114 -16.28 13.62 15.46
C GLU A 114 -17.14 12.57 14.71
N ASP A 115 -16.85 12.35 13.43
CA ASP A 115 -17.57 11.45 12.51
C ASP A 115 -16.97 10.03 12.43
N PHE A 116 -16.24 9.59 13.47
CA PHE A 116 -15.57 8.30 13.47
C PHE A 116 -16.54 7.11 13.58
N HIS A 117 -16.77 6.44 12.46
CA HIS A 117 -17.69 5.30 12.38
C HIS A 117 -17.08 4.09 11.65
N ILE A 118 -17.35 2.88 12.14
CA ILE A 118 -16.74 1.64 11.61
C ILE A 118 -17.16 1.31 10.16
N ASN A 119 -18.36 1.73 9.75
CA ASN A 119 -18.90 1.51 8.42
C ASN A 119 -18.53 2.63 7.43
N ASP A 120 -17.75 3.62 7.86
CA ASP A 120 -17.22 4.66 7.00
C ASP A 120 -16.10 4.07 6.12
N TRP A 121 -16.14 4.35 4.82
CA TRP A 121 -15.10 3.93 3.88
C TRP A 121 -13.73 4.55 4.22
N THR A 122 -13.72 5.69 4.92
CA THR A 122 -12.50 6.36 5.41
C THR A 122 -11.99 5.83 6.75
N TYR A 123 -12.69 4.89 7.39
CA TYR A 123 -12.36 4.39 8.74
C TYR A 123 -10.89 3.98 8.90
N GLN A 124 -10.34 3.25 7.91
CA GLN A 124 -8.95 2.80 7.95
C GLN A 124 -7.96 3.97 7.85
N GLN A 125 -8.27 5.01 7.08
CA GLN A 125 -7.43 6.21 6.97
C GLN A 125 -7.42 7.00 8.27
N LYS A 126 -8.61 7.19 8.87
CA LYS A 126 -8.75 7.85 10.17
C LYS A 126 -8.00 7.09 11.27
N MET A 127 -8.06 5.76 11.29
CA MET A 127 -7.26 4.92 12.20
C MET A 127 -5.75 5.09 11.99
N LEU A 128 -5.30 5.17 10.74
CA LEU A 128 -3.88 5.37 10.42
C LEU A 128 -3.40 6.74 10.90
N GLN A 129 -4.13 7.81 10.56
CA GLN A 129 -3.83 9.18 10.98
C GLN A 129 -3.82 9.30 12.51
N ALA A 130 -4.80 8.67 13.18
CA ALA A 130 -4.84 8.63 14.64
C ALA A 130 -3.58 7.96 15.23
N GLU A 131 -3.11 6.87 14.63
CA GLU A 131 -1.86 6.24 15.06
C GLU A 131 -0.63 7.13 14.80
N GLU A 132 -0.56 7.80 13.64
CA GLU A 132 0.54 8.73 13.30
C GLU A 132 0.64 9.86 14.34
N HIS A 133 -0.48 10.52 14.63
CA HIS A 133 -0.57 11.56 15.66
C HIS A 133 -0.24 11.03 17.06
N MET A 134 -0.78 9.86 17.45
CA MET A 134 -0.47 9.23 18.74
C MET A 134 1.03 8.97 18.91
N LYS A 135 1.75 8.68 17.82
CA LYS A 135 3.20 8.46 17.83
C LYS A 135 4.03 9.74 17.66
N GLY A 136 3.40 10.90 17.47
CA GLY A 136 4.09 12.14 17.14
C GLY A 136 4.83 12.07 15.79
N LEU A 137 4.38 11.18 14.90
CA LEU A 137 4.79 11.10 13.52
C LEU A 137 3.92 12.06 12.72
N ASP A 138 3.90 13.34 13.10
CA ASP A 138 3.19 14.37 12.35
C ASP A 138 3.95 14.58 11.02
N SER A 139 3.71 13.68 10.06
CA SER A 139 3.93 14.03 8.67
C SER A 139 2.95 15.14 8.36
N ASP A 140 3.46 16.28 7.91
CA ASP A 140 2.74 17.24 7.07
C ASP A 140 2.17 16.46 5.86
N THR A 141 1.06 15.78 6.10
CA THR A 141 0.21 15.17 5.11
C THR A 141 -1.20 15.62 5.47
N SER A 142 -1.37 16.95 5.49
CA SER A 142 -2.57 17.55 4.96
C SER A 142 -2.75 17.04 3.53
N VAL A 143 -3.35 15.85 3.41
CA VAL A 143 -4.20 15.63 2.24
C VAL A 143 -5.36 16.60 2.45
N GLU A 144 -5.18 17.83 1.95
CA GLU A 144 -6.31 18.60 1.49
C GLU A 144 -7.02 17.70 0.49
N ILE A 145 -8.04 16.99 0.94
CA ILE A 145 -9.14 16.64 0.05
C ILE A 145 -9.70 18.00 -0.32
N LYS A 146 -9.18 18.58 -1.39
CA LYS A 146 -9.89 19.64 -2.08
C LYS A 146 -11.19 18.97 -2.47
N GLU A 147 -12.28 19.36 -1.81
CA GLU A 147 -13.59 19.26 -2.42
C GLU A 147 -13.45 20.01 -3.73
N GLU A 148 -13.14 19.29 -4.81
CA GLU A 148 -13.37 19.85 -6.13
C GLU A 148 -14.84 20.24 -6.15
N PRO A 149 -15.16 21.49 -6.54
CA PRO A 149 -16.56 21.88 -6.69
C PRO A 149 -17.24 20.80 -7.50
N GLN A 150 -18.39 20.29 -7.06
CA GLN A 150 -19.18 19.42 -7.92
C GLN A 150 -19.48 20.20 -9.19
N GLU A 151 -18.72 19.96 -10.25
CA GLU A 151 -19.11 20.38 -11.58
C GLU A 151 -20.43 19.67 -11.83
N GLU A 152 -21.47 20.48 -12.00
CA GLU A 152 -22.80 20.04 -12.36
C GLU A 152 -22.69 19.24 -13.66
N VAL A 153 -22.52 17.92 -13.55
CA VAL A 153 -22.43 17.03 -14.69
C VAL A 153 -23.77 17.16 -15.39
N LYS A 154 -23.79 17.83 -16.55
CA LYS A 154 -24.98 17.90 -17.39
C LYS A 154 -25.39 16.46 -17.68
N LEU A 155 -26.49 16.03 -17.06
CA LEU A 155 -27.15 14.77 -17.38
C LEU A 155 -27.32 14.72 -18.90
N ALA A 156 -26.74 13.70 -19.53
CA ALA A 156 -26.98 13.47 -20.95
C ALA A 156 -28.49 13.42 -21.18
N GLU A 157 -28.99 14.22 -22.13
CA GLU A 157 -30.39 14.16 -22.51
C GLU A 157 -30.73 12.72 -22.91
N VAL A 158 -31.66 12.11 -22.17
CA VAL A 158 -32.19 10.80 -22.49
C VAL A 158 -32.92 10.94 -23.82
N VAL A 159 -32.27 10.49 -24.90
CA VAL A 159 -32.89 10.47 -26.22
C VAL A 159 -34.10 9.53 -26.15
N ASN A 160 -35.31 10.10 -26.17
CA ASN A 160 -36.54 9.33 -26.20
C ASN A 160 -36.73 8.75 -27.62
N PHE A 161 -36.23 7.54 -27.84
CA PHE A 161 -36.26 6.85 -29.14
C PHE A 161 -37.67 6.69 -29.73
N HIS A 162 -38.73 6.77 -28.92
CA HIS A 162 -40.11 6.68 -29.40
C HIS A 162 -40.56 7.94 -30.16
N GLN A 163 -40.06 9.13 -29.80
CA GLN A 163 -40.41 10.39 -30.49
C GLN A 163 -39.81 10.46 -31.91
N ARG A 164 -38.63 9.89 -32.12
CA ARG A 164 -37.98 9.84 -33.45
C ARG A 164 -38.71 8.95 -34.46
N LYS A 165 -39.52 7.99 -34.00
CA LYS A 165 -40.25 7.07 -34.89
C LYS A 165 -41.52 7.74 -35.46
N THR A 166 -42.22 8.53 -34.65
CA THR A 166 -43.39 9.32 -35.07
C THR A 166 -43.04 10.43 -36.06
N GLU A 167 -41.89 11.11 -35.91
CA GLU A 167 -41.45 12.16 -36.86
C GLU A 167 -41.01 11.60 -38.23
N LYS A 168 -40.52 10.35 -38.28
CA LYS A 168 -40.18 9.69 -39.55
C LYS A 168 -41.40 9.20 -40.33
N GLU A 169 -42.53 8.93 -39.67
CA GLU A 169 -43.78 8.55 -40.36
C GLU A 169 -44.58 9.75 -40.85
N ILE A 170 -44.51 10.91 -40.17
CA ILE A 170 -45.17 12.15 -40.62
C ILE A 170 -44.49 12.74 -41.87
N ASN A 171 -43.17 12.61 -42.02
CA ASN A 171 -42.42 13.09 -43.19
C ASN A 171 -42.43 12.11 -44.39
N LYS A 172 -43.34 11.14 -44.41
CA LYS A 172 -43.50 10.15 -45.49
C LYS A 172 -44.89 10.17 -46.16
N LEU A 173 -45.72 11.16 -45.82
CA LEU A 173 -46.94 11.57 -46.52
C LEU A 173 -46.71 12.93 -47.18
#